data_AF-A0A7K4D008-F1
#
_entry.id   AF-A0A7K4D008-F1
#
_cell.length_a   1.000
_cell.length_b   1.000
_cell.length_c   1.000
_cell.angle_alpha   90.00
_cell.angle_beta   90.00
_cell.angle_gamma   90.00
#
_symmetry.space_group_name_H-M   'P 1'
#
loop_
_entity.id
_entity.type
_entity.pdbx_description
1 polymer ?
#
loop_
_entity_poly.entity_id
_entity_poly.type
_entity_poly.pdbx_seq_one_letter_code
_entity_poly.pdbx_strand_id
1 'polypeptide(L)' 'YKTFRKGPIITKFLEQMGINPKRFRLTNVSASEGAELTEIINDFVEELREIGPSPFKSHALDEGKEP' A
#
# COMPACT_ATOMS: atom_id res chain seq x y z
N TYR A 1 4.87 -17.63 -7.57
CA TYR A 1 5.68 -17.99 -6.38
C TYR A 1 6.75 -16.96 -6.01
N LYS A 2 7.62 -16.53 -6.94
CA LYS A 2 8.74 -15.60 -6.63
C LYS A 2 8.30 -14.32 -5.89
N THR A 3 7.15 -13.74 -6.25
CA THR A 3 6.60 -12.52 -5.64
C THR A 3 6.27 -12.72 -4.16
N PHE A 4 5.56 -13.80 -3.80
CA PHE A 4 5.19 -14.08 -2.41
C PHE A 4 6.39 -14.34 -1.53
N ARG A 5 7.41 -15.03 -2.05
CA ARG A 5 8.67 -15.21 -1.33
C ARG A 5 9.38 -13.89 -1.02
N LYS A 6 9.23 -12.89 -1.90
CA LYS A 6 9.82 -11.56 -1.72
C LYS A 6 8.99 -10.65 -0.81
N GLY A 7 7.70 -10.91 -0.62
CA GLY A 7 6.81 -10.10 0.21
C GLY A 7 7.37 -9.81 1.61
N PRO A 8 7.73 -10.83 2.41
CA PRO A 8 8.30 -10.62 3.74
C PRO A 8 9.62 -9.85 3.75
N ILE A 9 10.42 -9.96 2.69
CA ILE A 9 11.68 -9.23 2.55
C ILE A 9 11.38 -7.74 2.37
N ILE A 10 10.39 -7.41 1.54
CA ILE A 10 9.94 -6.02 1.33
C ILE A 10 9.38 -5.45 2.63
N THR A 11 8.53 -6.19 3.35
CA THR A 11 7.99 -5.74 4.64
C THR A 11 9.11 -5.39 5.64
N LYS A 12 10.11 -6.27 5.80
CA LYS A 12 11.28 -6.00 6.66
C LYS A 12 12.11 -4.81 6.18
N PHE A 13 12.26 -4.66 4.87
CA PHE A 13 13.01 -3.54 4.29
C PHE A 13 12.33 -2.20 4.59
N LEU A 14 10.99 -2.14 4.52
CA LEU A 14 10.23 -0.95 4.90
C LEU A 14 10.44 -0.57 6.37
N GLU A 15 10.43 -1.56 7.28
CA GLU A 15 10.74 -1.35 8.70
C GLU A 15 12.14 -0.74 8.88
N GLN A 16 13.15 -1.27 8.17
CA GLN A 16 14.52 -0.76 8.21
C GLN A 16 14.65 0.67 7.69
N MET A 17 13.79 1.08 6.75
CA MET A 17 13.73 2.45 6.23
C MET A 17 12.94 3.41 7.12
N GLY A 18 12.38 2.96 8.25
CA GLY A 18 11.50 3.76 9.10
C GLY A 18 10.12 4.01 8.51
N ILE A 19 9.70 3.20 7.54
CA ILE A 19 8.38 3.25 6.92
C ILE A 19 7.49 2.25 7.64
N ASN A 20 6.24 2.63 7.95
CA ASN A 20 5.29 1.69 8.54
C ASN A 20 5.08 0.48 7.59
N PRO A 21 5.39 -0.76 8.01
CA PRO A 21 5.29 -1.96 7.17
C PRO A 21 3.88 -2.22 6.65
N LYS A 22 2.85 -1.75 7.37
CA LYS A 22 1.43 -1.86 6.95
C LYS A 22 1.12 -1.09 5.66
N ARG A 23 2.02 -0.22 5.20
CA ARG A 23 1.91 0.46 3.90
C ARG A 23 2.13 -0.47 2.70
N PHE A 24 2.47 -1.73 2.94
CA PHE A 24 2.61 -2.75 1.89
C PHE A 24 1.77 -3.98 2.22
N ARG A 25 0.91 -4.36 1.27
CA ARG A 25 0.08 -5.56 1.33
C ARG A 25 0.21 -6.30 0.00
N LEU A 26 0.45 -7.61 0.05
CA LEU A 26 0.54 -8.47 -1.13
C LEU A 26 -0.55 -9.53 -1.06
N THR A 27 -1.48 -9.48 -2.02
CA THR A 27 -2.57 -10.44 -2.16
C THR A 27 -2.62 -10.95 -3.59
N ASN A 28 -2.97 -12.23 -3.77
CA ASN A 28 -3.36 -12.76 -5.08
C ASN A 28 -4.87 -12.66 -5.18
N VAL A 29 -5.36 -12.14 -6.29
CA VAL A 29 -6.78 -12.13 -6.62
C VAL A 29 -6.90 -12.69 -8.03
N SER A 30 -7.85 -13.60 -8.24
CA SER A 30 -8.12 -14.18 -9.55
C SER A 30 -8.88 -13.18 -10.43
N ALA A 31 -8.88 -13.42 -11.75
CA ALA A 31 -9.58 -12.54 -12.69
C ALA A 31 -11.11 -12.49 -12.48
N SER A 32 -11.67 -13.45 -11.74
CA SER A 32 -13.11 -13.55 -11.47
C SER A 32 -13.53 -12.94 -10.12
N GLU A 33 -12.58 -12.56 -9.26
CA GLU A 33 -12.79 -12.07 -7.89
C GLU A 33 -12.88 -10.53 -7.82
N GLY A 34 -13.60 -9.90 -8.76
CA GLY A 34 -13.67 -8.43 -8.83
C GLY A 34 -14.31 -7.75 -7.62
N ALA A 35 -15.33 -8.38 -7.01
CA ALA A 35 -15.97 -7.87 -5.80
C ALA A 35 -15.00 -7.90 -4.60
N GLU A 36 -14.32 -9.02 -4.39
CA GLU A 36 -13.31 -9.19 -3.33
C GLU A 36 -12.13 -8.23 -3.51
N LEU A 37 -11.68 -8.01 -4.75
CA LEU A 37 -10.65 -7.00 -5.05
C LEU A 37 -11.07 -5.60 -4.58
N THR A 38 -12.34 -5.24 -4.79
CA THR A 38 -12.88 -3.94 -4.42
C THR A 38 -12.88 -3.76 -2.90
N GLU A 39 -13.31 -4.77 -2.16
CA GLU A 39 -13.28 -4.78 -0.69
C GLU A 39 -11.85 -4.68 -0.15
N ILE A 40 -10.93 -5.51 -0.67
CA ILE A 40 -9.51 -5.49 -0.26
C ILE A 40 -8.87 -4.11 -0.48
N ILE A 41 -9.17 -3.46 -1.61
CA ILE A 41 -8.64 -2.13 -1.93
C ILE A 41 -9.22 -1.09 -0.96
N ASN A 42 -10.53 -1.11 -0.73
CA ASN A 42 -11.19 -0.15 0.16
C ASN A 42 -10.62 -0.26 1.59
N ASP A 43 -10.50 -1.49 2.11
CA ASP A 43 -9.94 -1.74 3.44
C ASP A 43 -8.48 -1.29 3.54
N PHE A 44 -7.69 -1.53 2.49
CA PHE A 44 -6.30 -1.10 2.46
C PHE A 44 -6.16 0.43 2.40
N VAL A 45 -7.03 1.11 1.63
CA VAL A 45 -7.07 2.57 1.56
C VAL A 45 -7.44 3.16 2.91
N GLU A 46 -8.40 2.56 3.63
CA GLU A 46 -8.78 3.03 4.96
C GLU A 46 -7.64 2.86 5.97
N GLU A 47 -6.95 1.71 5.98
CA GLU A 47 -5.75 1.50 6.81
C GLU A 47 -4.65 2.53 6.46
N LEU A 48 -4.46 2.88 5.18
CA LEU A 48 -3.50 3.90 4.76
C LEU A 48 -3.90 5.31 5.22
N ARG A 49 -5.20 5.64 5.25
CA ARG A 49 -5.70 6.92 5.76
C ARG A 49 -5.43 7.06 7.25
N GLU A 50 -5.64 6.00 8.02
CA GLU A 50 -5.34 5.96 9.47
C GLU A 50 -3.84 6.15 9.76
N ILE A 51 -2.96 5.52 8.97
CA ILE A 51 -1.50 5.68 9.11
C ILE A 51 -1.05 7.09 8.73
N GLY A 52 -1.80 7.78 7.85
CA GLY A 52 -1.51 9.14 7.40
C GLY A 52 -0.52 9.22 6.23
N PRO A 53 -0.07 10.43 5.85
CA PRO A 53 0.75 10.66 4.67
C PRO A 53 2.13 10.00 4.74
N SER A 54 2.69 9.67 3.57
CA SER A 54 4.02 9.05 3.45
C SER A 54 5.13 9.96 4.00
N PRO A 55 6.14 9.40 4.70
CA PRO A 55 7.27 10.16 5.22
C PRO A 55 8.18 10.77 4.13
N PHE A 56 8.09 10.30 2.89
CA PHE A 56 8.91 10.81 1.76
C PHE A 56 8.15 11.81 0.88
N LYS A 57 7.08 12.42 1.37
CA LYS A 57 6.34 13.40 0.58
C LYS A 57 7.26 14.59 0.26
N SER A 58 7.84 14.59 -0.93
CA SER A 58 8.37 15.80 -1.55
C SER A 58 7.19 16.66 -1.98
N HIS A 59 7.30 17.97 -1.77
CA HIS A 59 6.27 18.98 -2.03
C HIS A 59 5.88 19.16 -3.53
N ALA A 60 6.11 18.17 -4.40
CA ALA A 60 6.07 18.35 -5.85
C ALA A 60 4.74 17.97 -6.55
N LEU A 61 3.70 17.55 -5.83
CA LEU A 61 2.41 17.12 -6.43
C LEU A 61 1.19 17.82 -5.82
N ASP A 62 1.38 18.98 -5.19
CA ASP A 62 0.28 19.80 -4.65
C ASP A 62 -0.28 20.80 -5.69
N GLU A 63 0.32 20.90 -6.88
CA GLU A 63 -0.07 21.88 -7.93
C GLU A 63 -1.26 21.45 -8.81
N GLY A 64 -2.21 20.66 -8.29
CA GLY A 64 -3.28 20.13 -9.15
C GLY A 64 -4.56 19.69 -8.47
N LYS A 65 -4.83 20.13 -7.24
CA LYS A 65 -6.14 19.93 -6.61
C LYS A 65 -7.00 21.17 -6.89
N GLU A 66 -7.73 21.17 -8.01
CA GLU A 66 -8.86 22.10 -8.17
C GLU A 66 -9.91 21.84 -7.07
N PRO A 67 -10.62 22.90 -6.61
CA PRO A 67 -11.50 22.87 -5.44
C PRO A 67 -12.67 21.88 -5.53
#